data_AF-A0A6P0I7F9-F1
#
_entry.id   AF-A0A6P0I7F9-F1
#
_cell.length_a   1.000
_cell.length_b   1.000
_cell.length_c   1.000
_cell.angle_alpha   90.00
_cell.angle_beta   90.00
_cell.angle_gamma   90.00
#
_symmetry.space_group_name_H-M   'P 1'
#
loop_
_entity.id
_entity.type
_entity.pdbx_description
1 polymer ?
#
loop_
_entity_poly.entity_id
_entity_poly.type
_entity_poly.pdbx_seq_one_letter_code
_entity_poly.pdbx_strand_id
1 'polypeptide(L)'
;ESDTQKYKLKYILAKLTQYIEEKALGKEKPQSDLNNFLKASIEIEHILPQKPTEEVIKNFDKHNEIKKYIPKLGNLTLLEKSINASVQNGLYSSKIEPYKQSKLYLTKSIVESIQVGKNSQIDRAVKNLKPFKQWTSKSIEERQKILTNLALEVWNMSISE
;
A
#
# COMPACT_ATOMS: atom_id res chain seq x y z
N GLU A 1 2.77 7.60 -17.32
CA GLU A 1 3.75 8.13 -16.34
C GLU A 1 5.13 8.02 -16.92
N SER A 2 5.95 9.06 -16.81
CA SER A 2 7.37 8.99 -17.17
C SER A 2 8.13 8.09 -16.21
N ASP A 3 9.29 7.57 -16.62
CA ASP A 3 10.12 6.72 -15.76
C ASP A 3 10.55 7.45 -14.48
N THR A 4 10.81 8.75 -14.57
CA THR A 4 11.09 9.60 -13.40
C THR A 4 9.91 9.68 -12.42
N GLN A 5 8.68 9.77 -12.93
CA GLN A 5 7.48 9.82 -12.08
C GLN A 5 7.27 8.49 -11.34
N LYS A 6 7.40 7.37 -12.04
CA LYS A 6 7.31 6.04 -11.42
C LYS A 6 8.38 5.83 -10.37
N TYR A 7 9.61 6.26 -10.64
CA TYR A 7 10.70 6.18 -9.66
C TYR A 7 10.40 6.99 -8.39
N LYS A 8 9.92 8.24 -8.53
CA LYS A 8 9.52 9.08 -7.38
C LYS A 8 8.39 8.45 -6.57
N LEU A 9 7.36 7.91 -7.23
CA LEU A 9 6.28 7.20 -6.56
C LEU A 9 6.78 5.95 -5.81
N LYS A 10 7.66 5.17 -6.44
CA LYS A 10 8.26 3.99 -5.82
C LYS A 10 9.05 4.37 -4.58
N TYR A 11 9.84 5.44 -4.66
CA TYR A 11 10.61 5.95 -3.53
C TYR A 11 9.72 6.39 -2.36
N ILE A 12 8.64 7.13 -2.63
CA ILE A 12 7.67 7.55 -1.61
C ILE A 12 7.08 6.31 -0.92
N LEU A 13 6.56 5.36 -1.69
CA LEU A 13 5.99 4.13 -1.13
C LEU A 13 7.05 3.32 -0.36
N ALA A 14 8.28 3.24 -0.85
CA ALA A 14 9.39 2.58 -0.19
C ALA A 14 9.74 3.22 1.16
N LYS A 15 9.68 4.55 1.28
CA LYS A 15 9.89 5.26 2.55
C LYS A 15 8.76 5.00 3.54
N LEU A 16 7.50 4.97 3.09
CA LEU A 16 6.35 4.65 3.94
C LEU A 16 6.42 3.20 4.45
N THR A 17 6.71 2.26 3.55
CA THR A 17 6.92 0.85 3.90
C THR A 17 8.11 0.70 4.84
N GLN A 18 9.27 1.27 4.52
CA GLN A 18 10.45 1.22 5.40
C GLN A 18 10.11 1.66 6.83
N TYR A 19 9.39 2.78 6.98
CA TYR A 19 9.08 3.33 8.31
C TYR A 19 8.24 2.38 9.17
N ILE A 20 7.27 1.69 8.58
CA ILE A 20 6.48 0.67 9.28
C ILE A 20 7.38 -0.50 9.67
N GLU A 21 8.25 -0.95 8.78
CA GLU A 21 9.14 -2.08 8.98
C GLU A 21 10.20 -1.78 10.06
N GLU A 22 10.75 -0.57 10.07
CA GLU A 22 11.64 -0.06 11.12
C GLU A 22 10.93 -0.02 12.48
N LYS A 23 9.68 0.46 12.55
CA LYS A 23 8.90 0.46 13.80
C LYS A 23 8.54 -0.96 14.28
N ALA A 24 8.33 -1.89 13.35
CA ALA A 24 7.91 -3.25 13.65
C ALA A 24 9.08 -4.15 14.09
N LEU A 25 10.22 -4.02 13.41
CA LEU A 25 11.35 -4.96 13.52
C LEU A 25 12.61 -4.33 14.14
N GLY A 26 12.72 -3.00 14.09
CA GLY A 26 13.90 -2.24 14.45
C GLY A 26 14.68 -1.75 13.22
N LYS A 27 15.29 -0.57 13.33
CA LYS A 27 16.03 0.09 12.25
C LYS A 27 17.28 -0.66 11.78
N GLU A 28 17.99 -1.28 12.72
CA GLU A 28 19.23 -2.04 12.45
C GLU A 28 18.97 -3.40 11.77
N LYS A 29 17.71 -3.78 11.55
CA LYS A 29 17.40 -5.06 10.92
C LYS A 29 17.61 -4.97 9.42
N PRO A 30 18.26 -5.99 8.79
CA PRO A 30 18.43 -6.02 7.34
C PRO A 30 17.13 -5.87 6.57
N GLN A 31 16.01 -6.34 7.12
CA GLN A 31 14.66 -6.24 6.55
C GLN A 31 14.17 -4.79 6.39
N SER A 32 14.70 -3.87 7.20
CA SER A 32 14.31 -2.46 7.25
C SER A 32 15.14 -1.57 6.31
N ASP A 33 16.14 -2.12 5.60
CA ASP A 33 16.93 -1.36 4.63
C ASP A 33 16.07 -0.89 3.45
N LEU A 34 16.09 0.42 3.17
CA LEU A 34 15.39 1.05 2.06
C LEU A 34 15.64 0.36 0.72
N ASN A 35 16.87 -0.11 0.49
CA ASN A 35 17.26 -0.77 -0.76
C ASN A 35 16.44 -2.03 -1.03
N ASN A 36 15.93 -2.71 0.02
CA ASN A 36 15.07 -3.88 -0.18
C ASN A 36 13.77 -3.55 -0.89
N PHE A 37 13.21 -2.37 -0.66
CA PHE A 37 11.95 -1.92 -1.24
C PHE A 37 12.14 -1.30 -2.64
N LEU A 38 13.37 -0.91 -2.98
CA LEU A 38 13.71 -0.34 -4.28
C LEU A 38 14.14 -1.40 -5.31
N LYS A 39 14.46 -2.63 -4.88
CA LYS A 39 14.81 -3.78 -5.74
C LYS A 39 13.79 -4.01 -6.86
N ALA A 40 14.26 -4.57 -7.97
CA ALA A 40 13.42 -4.96 -9.12
C ALA A 40 12.41 -6.07 -8.79
N SER A 41 12.63 -6.83 -7.70
CA SER A 41 11.69 -7.82 -7.18
C SER A 41 10.49 -7.22 -6.45
N ILE A 42 10.48 -5.89 -6.24
CA ILE A 42 9.37 -5.13 -5.65
C ILE A 42 8.84 -4.16 -6.69
N GLU A 43 7.53 -4.18 -6.90
CA GLU A 43 6.83 -3.38 -7.92
C GLU A 43 5.77 -2.49 -7.27
N ILE A 44 5.39 -1.41 -7.97
CA ILE A 44 4.23 -0.62 -7.58
C ILE A 44 2.99 -1.38 -8.05
N GLU A 45 2.18 -1.81 -7.09
CA GLU A 45 0.89 -2.41 -7.34
C GLU A 45 -0.22 -1.35 -7.32
N HIS A 46 -1.11 -1.46 -8.31
CA HIS A 46 -2.34 -0.67 -8.40
C HIS A 46 -3.51 -1.53 -7.90
N ILE A 47 -4.01 -1.22 -6.70
CA ILE A 47 -5.03 -2.05 -6.04
C ILE A 47 -6.32 -2.02 -6.89
N LEU A 48 -6.79 -0.82 -7.26
CA LEU A 48 -7.62 -0.59 -8.44
C LEU A 48 -6.70 -0.55 -9.68
N PRO A 49 -6.76 -1.52 -10.60
CA PRO A 49 -5.81 -1.70 -11.69
C PRO A 49 -5.62 -0.46 -12.57
N GLN A 50 -4.40 -0.26 -13.07
CA GLN A 50 -4.09 0.80 -14.04
C GLN A 50 -4.82 0.62 -15.37
N LYS A 51 -5.02 -0.64 -15.78
CA LYS A 51 -5.82 -1.04 -16.96
C LYS A 51 -6.99 -1.90 -16.47
N PRO A 52 -8.04 -1.30 -15.89
CA PRO A 52 -9.15 -2.06 -15.34
C PRO A 52 -9.93 -2.75 -16.47
N THR A 53 -10.36 -3.98 -16.22
CA THR A 53 -11.28 -4.70 -17.11
C THR A 53 -12.68 -4.08 -17.04
N GLU A 54 -13.57 -4.42 -17.98
CA GLU A 54 -14.97 -3.98 -17.91
C GLU A 54 -15.66 -4.40 -16.61
N GLU A 55 -15.34 -5.61 -16.12
CA GLU A 55 -15.85 -6.12 -14.86
C GLU A 55 -15.39 -5.24 -13.68
N VAL A 56 -14.11 -4.88 -13.63
CA VAL A 56 -13.57 -3.98 -12.60
C VAL A 56 -14.22 -2.61 -12.68
N ILE A 57 -14.41 -2.06 -13.88
CA ILE A 57 -15.09 -0.78 -14.09
C ILE A 57 -16.51 -0.84 -13.53
N LYS A 58 -17.30 -1.85 -13.93
CA LYS A 58 -18.71 -2.01 -13.50
C LYS A 58 -18.86 -2.18 -11.98
N ASN A 59 -17.90 -2.83 -11.33
CA ASN A 59 -17.92 -3.07 -9.89
C ASN A 59 -17.37 -1.89 -9.05
N PHE A 60 -16.81 -0.86 -9.68
CA PHE A 60 -16.35 0.33 -8.97
C PHE A 60 -17.51 1.32 -8.75
N ASP A 61 -17.69 1.77 -7.50
CA ASP A 61 -18.80 2.63 -7.08
C ASP A 61 -18.88 3.96 -7.84
N LYS A 62 -17.74 4.49 -8.28
CA LYS A 62 -17.64 5.67 -9.15
C LYS A 62 -17.07 5.33 -10.53
N HIS A 63 -17.63 4.32 -11.20
CA HIS A 63 -17.16 3.82 -12.49
C HIS A 63 -16.94 4.92 -13.56
N ASN A 64 -17.82 5.93 -13.64
CA ASN A 64 -17.67 7.07 -14.56
C ASN A 64 -16.47 7.99 -14.25
N GLU A 65 -15.96 7.92 -13.02
CA GLU A 65 -14.84 8.73 -12.54
C GLU A 65 -13.59 7.89 -12.22
N ILE A 66 -13.59 6.60 -12.58
CA ILE A 66 -12.54 5.64 -12.19
C ILE A 66 -11.12 6.13 -12.49
N LYS A 67 -10.93 6.84 -13.61
CA LYS A 67 -9.64 7.45 -14.01
C LYS A 67 -9.08 8.44 -12.99
N LYS A 68 -9.94 9.10 -12.19
CA LYS A 68 -9.53 10.02 -11.11
C LYS A 68 -8.97 9.27 -9.89
N TYR A 69 -9.34 8.01 -9.72
CA TYR A 69 -8.99 7.20 -8.55
C TYR A 69 -7.76 6.32 -8.76
N ILE A 70 -7.51 5.87 -10.00
CA ILE A 70 -6.34 5.05 -10.37
C ILE A 70 -5.00 5.65 -9.90
N PRO A 71 -4.68 6.94 -10.15
CA PRO A 71 -3.36 7.50 -9.80
C PRO A 71 -3.23 7.95 -8.34
N LYS A 72 -4.26 7.80 -7.51
CA LYS A 72 -4.22 8.26 -6.11
C LYS A 72 -3.21 7.43 -5.31
N LEU A 73 -2.43 8.09 -4.44
CA LEU A 73 -1.50 7.40 -3.53
C LEU A 73 -2.21 6.33 -2.69
N GLY A 74 -3.43 6.61 -2.23
CA GLY A 74 -4.25 5.63 -1.50
C GLY A 74 -4.54 4.35 -2.27
N ASN A 75 -4.44 4.38 -3.60
CA ASN A 75 -4.63 3.23 -4.49
C ASN A 75 -3.33 2.43 -4.77
N LEU A 76 -2.18 2.90 -4.30
CA LEU A 76 -0.88 2.32 -4.60
C LEU A 76 -0.29 1.61 -3.38
N THR A 77 0.41 0.51 -3.62
CA THR A 77 1.25 -0.15 -2.61
C THR A 77 2.48 -0.77 -3.23
N LEU A 78 3.48 -1.14 -2.43
CA LEU A 78 4.56 -2.00 -2.91
C LEU A 78 4.14 -3.47 -2.80
N LEU A 79 4.51 -4.27 -3.79
CA LEU A 79 4.22 -5.70 -3.80
C LEU A 79 5.38 -6.48 -4.40
N GLU A 80 5.61 -7.67 -3.88
CA GLU A 80 6.56 -8.62 -4.47
C GLU A 80 6.12 -9.00 -5.88
N LYS A 81 7.05 -8.95 -6.84
CA LYS A 81 6.80 -9.23 -8.26
C LYS A 81 6.11 -10.58 -8.50
N SER A 82 6.48 -11.61 -7.72
CA SER A 82 5.86 -12.93 -7.79
C SER A 82 4.38 -12.91 -7.40
N ILE A 83 3.99 -12.08 -6.43
CA ILE A 83 2.60 -11.89 -6.02
C ILE A 83 1.89 -10.95 -7.00
N ASN A 84 2.56 -9.91 -7.49
CA ASN A 84 2.00 -8.99 -8.48
C ASN A 84 1.56 -9.74 -9.76
N ALA A 85 2.41 -10.67 -10.23
CA ALA A 85 2.12 -11.50 -11.39
C ALA A 85 0.86 -12.38 -11.24
N SER A 86 0.46 -12.73 -10.02
CA SER A 86 -0.73 -13.55 -9.76
C SER A 86 -2.03 -12.76 -9.63
N VAL A 87 -1.98 -11.51 -9.14
CA VAL A 87 -3.19 -10.68 -8.95
C VAL A 87 -3.65 -9.97 -10.22
N GLN A 88 -2.72 -9.61 -11.10
CA GLN A 88 -2.97 -8.95 -12.39
C GLN A 88 -3.98 -7.77 -12.30
N ASN A 89 -4.78 -7.57 -13.35
CA ASN A 89 -5.82 -6.54 -13.42
C ASN A 89 -7.16 -6.99 -12.83
N GLY A 90 -7.13 -7.93 -11.87
CA GLY A 90 -8.33 -8.50 -11.26
C GLY A 90 -9.07 -7.56 -10.30
N LEU A 91 -10.25 -8.01 -9.88
CA LEU A 91 -11.04 -7.37 -8.82
C LEU A 91 -10.28 -7.39 -7.49
N TYR A 92 -10.58 -6.42 -6.61
CA TYR A 92 -9.98 -6.40 -5.28
C TYR A 92 -10.19 -7.72 -4.51
N SER A 93 -11.34 -8.36 -4.65
CA SER A 93 -11.64 -9.66 -4.03
C SER A 93 -10.61 -10.74 -4.38
N SER A 94 -10.11 -10.78 -5.62
CA SER A 94 -9.09 -11.75 -6.02
C SER A 94 -7.69 -11.39 -5.51
N LYS A 95 -7.48 -10.17 -5.01
CA LYS A 95 -6.20 -9.71 -4.45
C LYS A 95 -6.06 -9.97 -2.96
N ILE A 96 -7.15 -10.30 -2.27
CA ILE A 96 -7.18 -10.48 -0.80
C ILE A 96 -6.19 -11.56 -0.34
N GLU A 97 -6.32 -12.80 -0.85
CA GLU A 97 -5.44 -13.89 -0.43
C GLU A 97 -3.97 -13.69 -0.82
N PRO A 98 -3.65 -13.23 -2.05
CA PRO A 98 -2.28 -12.88 -2.41
C PRO A 98 -1.66 -11.78 -1.52
N TYR A 99 -2.42 -10.75 -1.14
CA TYR A 99 -1.90 -9.67 -0.29
C TYR A 99 -1.58 -10.15 1.14
N LYS A 100 -2.33 -11.11 1.68
CA LYS A 100 -2.00 -11.74 2.98
C LYS A 100 -0.65 -12.46 2.96
N GLN A 101 -0.18 -12.88 1.78
CA GLN A 101 1.11 -13.56 1.63
C GLN A 101 2.29 -12.59 1.52
N SER A 102 2.04 -11.29 1.28
CA SER A 102 3.11 -10.28 1.21
C SER A 102 3.88 -10.21 2.53
N LYS A 103 5.18 -9.98 2.47
CA LYS A 103 6.00 -9.75 3.66
C LYS A 103 5.94 -8.30 4.14
N LEU A 104 5.36 -7.41 3.32
CA LEU A 104 5.28 -5.98 3.60
C LEU A 104 4.05 -5.70 4.47
N TYR A 105 4.27 -5.14 5.67
CA TYR A 105 3.17 -4.89 6.61
C TYR A 105 2.16 -3.88 6.06
N LEU A 106 2.64 -2.87 5.32
CA LEU A 106 1.78 -1.88 4.70
C LEU A 106 0.80 -2.51 3.69
N THR A 107 1.23 -3.55 2.97
CA THR A 107 0.38 -4.28 2.00
C THR A 107 -0.55 -5.26 2.69
N LYS A 108 -0.04 -6.07 3.63
CA LYS A 108 -0.88 -6.97 4.44
C LYS A 108 -2.01 -6.24 5.15
N SER A 109 -1.72 -5.06 5.71
CA SER A 109 -2.71 -4.27 6.46
C SER A 109 -3.94 -3.89 5.64
N ILE A 110 -3.86 -3.92 4.30
CA ILE A 110 -4.99 -3.63 3.41
C ILE A 110 -6.11 -4.67 3.59
N VAL A 111 -5.75 -5.93 3.89
CA VAL A 111 -6.68 -7.07 3.82
C VAL A 111 -6.88 -7.77 5.17
N GLU A 112 -5.98 -7.56 6.12
CA GLU A 112 -6.08 -8.14 7.46
C GLU A 112 -5.62 -7.17 8.57
N SER A 113 -6.22 -7.32 9.75
CA SER A 113 -5.70 -6.69 10.96
C SER A 113 -4.47 -7.47 11.44
N ILE A 114 -3.32 -6.81 11.44
CA ILE A 114 -2.07 -7.42 11.89
C ILE A 114 -2.03 -7.35 13.41
N GLN A 115 -2.07 -8.51 14.07
CA GLN A 115 -1.91 -8.64 15.51
C GLN A 115 -1.06 -9.87 15.83
N VAL A 116 0.06 -9.66 16.55
CA VAL A 116 0.99 -10.76 16.92
C VAL A 116 0.88 -11.11 18.40
N GLY A 117 0.54 -10.14 19.26
CA GLY A 117 0.41 -10.38 20.70
C GLY A 117 -0.44 -9.32 21.40
N LYS A 118 -0.14 -9.09 22.68
CA LYS A 118 -0.68 -7.96 23.44
C LYS A 118 0.36 -6.83 23.43
N ASN A 119 0.17 -5.84 22.56
CA ASN A 119 1.01 -4.64 22.50
C ASN A 119 2.50 -4.93 22.18
N SER A 120 2.74 -5.79 21.19
CA SER A 120 4.07 -5.99 20.62
C SER A 120 4.55 -4.76 19.83
N GLN A 121 5.83 -4.75 19.45
CA GLN A 121 6.37 -3.70 18.57
C GLN A 121 5.63 -3.65 17.23
N ILE A 122 5.28 -4.82 16.68
CA ILE A 122 4.50 -4.95 15.45
C ILE A 122 3.11 -4.30 15.63
N ASP A 123 2.41 -4.62 16.72
CA ASP A 123 1.07 -4.06 16.99
C ASP A 123 1.12 -2.53 17.07
N ARG A 124 2.17 -1.96 17.68
CA ARG A 124 2.37 -0.50 17.74
C ARG A 124 2.71 0.11 16.38
N ALA A 125 3.48 -0.58 15.55
CA ALA A 125 3.89 -0.09 14.23
C ALA A 125 2.70 0.05 13.28
N VAL A 126 1.77 -0.90 13.34
CA VAL A 126 0.62 -0.99 12.43
C VAL A 126 -0.67 -0.39 13.01
N LYS A 127 -0.63 0.21 14.21
CA LYS A 127 -1.82 0.68 14.95
C LYS A 127 -2.73 1.64 14.17
N ASN A 128 -2.16 2.42 13.26
CA ASN A 128 -2.86 3.42 12.45
C ASN A 128 -3.25 2.88 11.05
N LEU A 129 -2.86 1.64 10.74
CA LEU A 129 -3.25 0.93 9.53
C LEU A 129 -4.52 0.13 9.81
N LYS A 130 -5.29 -0.16 8.75
CA LYS A 130 -6.52 -0.93 8.89
C LYS A 130 -6.87 -1.70 7.61
N PRO A 131 -7.60 -2.82 7.73
CA PRO A 131 -8.10 -3.55 6.59
C PRO A 131 -9.33 -2.89 5.94
N PHE A 132 -9.50 -3.17 4.65
CA PHE A 132 -10.62 -2.72 3.83
C PHE A 132 -11.38 -3.94 3.31
N LYS A 133 -12.69 -4.02 3.62
CA LYS A 133 -13.55 -5.11 3.12
C LYS A 133 -13.83 -5.01 1.62
N GLN A 134 -13.82 -3.80 1.09
CA GLN A 134 -14.10 -3.49 -0.32
C GLN A 134 -13.18 -2.37 -0.78
N TRP A 135 -12.97 -2.30 -2.10
CA TRP A 135 -12.12 -1.27 -2.71
C TRP A 135 -12.92 -0.27 -3.52
N THR A 136 -13.49 0.70 -2.82
CA THR A 136 -14.32 1.77 -3.39
C THR A 136 -13.57 3.10 -3.43
N SER A 137 -14.17 4.12 -4.04
CA SER A 137 -13.69 5.50 -3.98
C SER A 137 -13.41 5.96 -2.54
N LYS A 138 -14.30 5.63 -1.61
CA LYS A 138 -14.16 5.92 -0.17
C LYS A 138 -12.97 5.19 0.45
N SER A 139 -12.76 3.91 0.14
CA SER A 139 -11.61 3.15 0.65
C SER A 139 -10.28 3.77 0.19
N ILE A 140 -10.20 4.21 -1.07
CA ILE A 140 -9.01 4.88 -1.63
C ILE A 140 -8.76 6.22 -0.93
N GLU A 141 -9.79 7.04 -0.73
CA GLU A 141 -9.68 8.34 -0.06
C GLU A 141 -9.30 8.19 1.42
N GLU A 142 -9.87 7.20 2.09
CA GLU A 142 -9.55 6.90 3.49
C GLU A 142 -8.11 6.39 3.64
N ARG A 143 -7.68 5.45 2.79
CA ARG A 143 -6.28 5.01 2.78
C ARG A 143 -5.34 6.14 2.41
N GLN A 144 -5.74 7.04 1.52
CA GLN A 144 -4.93 8.21 1.20
C GLN A 144 -4.69 9.09 2.43
N LYS A 145 -5.71 9.34 3.26
CA LYS A 145 -5.54 10.06 4.53
C LYS A 145 -4.59 9.33 5.47
N ILE A 146 -4.71 8.01 5.59
CA ILE A 146 -3.79 7.18 6.40
C ILE A 146 -2.34 7.34 5.92
N LEU A 147 -2.10 7.23 4.61
CA LEU A 147 -0.75 7.38 4.04
C LEU A 147 -0.21 8.81 4.14
N THR A 148 -1.07 9.83 4.06
CA THR A 148 -0.68 11.22 4.30
C THR A 148 -0.23 11.43 5.75
N ASN A 149 -0.97 10.90 6.73
CA ASN A 149 -0.55 10.98 8.14
C ASN A 149 0.75 10.22 8.38
N LEU A 150 0.90 9.04 7.77
CA LEU A 150 2.14 8.27 7.83
C LEU A 150 3.31 9.05 7.21
N ALA A 151 3.09 9.74 6.09
CA ALA A 151 4.11 10.58 5.46
C ALA A 151 4.58 11.70 6.39
N LEU A 152 3.66 12.38 7.09
CA LEU A 152 4.02 13.42 8.06
C LEU A 152 4.92 12.85 9.17
N GLU A 153 4.62 11.65 9.66
CA GLU A 153 5.48 10.95 10.62
C GLU A 153 6.85 10.57 10.03
N VAL A 154 6.90 10.09 8.79
CA VAL A 154 8.15 9.66 8.11
C VAL A 154 9.11 10.82 7.90
N TRP A 155 8.59 12.00 7.53
CA TRP A 155 9.38 13.18 7.21
C TRP A 155 9.45 14.20 8.37
N ASN A 156 8.98 13.84 9.57
CA ASN A 156 8.93 14.71 10.75
C ASN A 156 8.31 16.09 10.44
N MET A 157 7.22 16.08 9.68
CA MET A 157 6.49 17.28 9.30
C MET A 157 5.30 17.48 10.24
N SER A 158 5.08 18.71 10.69
CA SER A 158 3.81 19.13 11.28
C SER A 158 2.93 19.77 10.19
N ILE A 159 1.61 19.59 10.31
CA ILE A 159 0.68 20.48 9.62
C ILE A 159 0.64 21.75 10.49
N SER A 160 1.16 22.86 9.98
CA SER A 160 0.86 24.18 10.54
C SER A 160 -0.61 24.46 10.27
N GLU A 161 -1.38 24.71 11.34
CA GLU A 161 -2.76 25.20 11.27
C GLU A 161 -2.84 26.60 10.64
#